data_AF-A0A1Q5PAM9-F1
#
_entry.id   AF-A0A1Q5PAM9-F1
#
_cell.length_a   1.000
_cell.length_b   1.000
_cell.length_c   1.000
_cell.angle_alpha   90.00
_cell.angle_beta   90.00
_cell.angle_gamma   90.00
#
_symmetry.space_group_name_H-M   'P 1'
#
loop_
_entity.id
_entity.type
_entity.pdbx_description
1 polymer ?
#
loop_
_entity_poly.entity_id
_entity_poly.type
_entity_poly.pdbx_seq_one_letter_code
_entity_poly.pdbx_strand_id
1 'polypeptide(L)'
;MLILWLVLLAPLLAQAQDTLQAPILTYSHSLGISSATTISQDRNGNVYLLDERQNLLRLNPAGQAQDTYSPPARGRISSIHAWNPMKIVLFYEGSQEITLLDRFLRPISTSGLLDLQYEGTAKVAAPAGDLGYWLFDETSLTLAKLNPSMRQITVETPLNLLLNREEFDVRQLREYQNQVYLLDFNSGILVFDNLGNYKKKLPYIGLRHIGFRDNELYFVKEGRLYFYDLYTQQERVLELPQQKAYVSALVGDQHLFLFTKDTLEVYLME
;
A
#
# COMPACT_ATOMS: atom_id res chain seq x y z
N MET A 1 -56.03 -33.01 -38.51
CA MET A 1 -55.94 -31.62 -38.04
C MET A 1 -55.30 -31.65 -36.65
N LEU A 2 -53.98 -31.59 -36.58
CA LEU A 2 -53.21 -31.66 -35.33
C LEU A 2 -52.28 -30.43 -35.33
N ILE A 3 -52.59 -29.44 -34.49
CA ILE A 3 -51.83 -28.19 -34.39
C ILE A 3 -50.77 -28.38 -33.29
N LEU A 4 -49.51 -28.37 -33.72
CA LEU A 4 -48.31 -28.28 -32.89
C LEU A 4 -48.32 -26.92 -32.16
N TRP A 5 -48.16 -26.92 -30.84
CA TRP A 5 -47.78 -25.71 -30.09
C TRP A 5 -46.27 -25.76 -29.82
N LEU A 6 -45.53 -24.92 -30.52
CA LEU A 6 -44.12 -24.66 -30.27
C LEU A 6 -44.04 -23.53 -29.24
N VAL A 7 -43.62 -23.83 -28.01
CA VAL A 7 -43.31 -22.81 -27.00
C VAL A 7 -41.89 -22.31 -27.27
N LEU A 8 -41.78 -21.11 -27.86
CA LEU A 8 -40.54 -20.37 -27.98
C LEU A 8 -40.14 -19.82 -26.60
N LEU A 9 -39.16 -20.47 -25.97
CA LEU A 9 -38.38 -19.84 -24.89
C LEU A 9 -37.44 -18.82 -25.53
N ALA A 10 -37.78 -17.54 -25.42
CA ALA A 10 -36.84 -16.45 -25.69
C ALA A 10 -35.82 -16.39 -24.55
N PRO A 11 -34.51 -16.39 -24.81
CA PRO A 11 -33.53 -16.06 -23.78
C PRO A 11 -33.63 -14.56 -23.49
N LEU A 12 -33.96 -14.21 -22.24
CA LEU A 12 -33.73 -12.88 -21.70
C LEU A 12 -32.21 -12.63 -21.72
N LEU A 13 -31.72 -11.91 -22.73
CA LEU A 13 -30.41 -11.28 -22.68
C LEU A 13 -30.49 -10.13 -21.67
N ALA A 14 -30.17 -10.43 -20.41
CA ALA A 14 -29.86 -9.40 -19.43
C ALA A 14 -28.51 -8.78 -19.79
N GLN A 15 -28.50 -7.78 -20.68
CA GLN A 15 -27.40 -6.83 -20.76
C GLN A 15 -27.63 -5.75 -19.71
N ALA A 16 -27.15 -6.01 -18.49
CA ALA A 16 -26.81 -4.96 -17.55
C ALA A 16 -25.29 -4.78 -17.61
N GLN A 17 -24.83 -4.07 -18.64
CA GLN A 17 -23.47 -3.54 -18.65
C GLN A 17 -23.61 -2.12 -18.11
N ASP A 18 -23.46 -1.97 -16.79
CA ASP A 18 -23.21 -0.66 -16.19
C ASP A 18 -21.89 -0.15 -16.77
N THR A 19 -21.98 0.61 -17.87
CA THR A 19 -20.84 1.39 -18.37
C THR A 19 -20.67 2.57 -17.44
N LEU A 20 -20.06 2.34 -16.27
CA LEU A 20 -19.43 3.41 -15.52
C LEU A 20 -18.39 4.03 -16.47
N GLN A 21 -18.66 5.26 -16.92
CA GLN A 21 -17.70 6.01 -17.71
C GLN A 21 -16.43 6.18 -16.88
N ALA A 22 -15.27 5.93 -17.50
CA ALA A 22 -14.00 6.14 -16.82
C ALA A 22 -13.89 7.63 -16.42
N PRO A 23 -13.39 7.94 -15.21
CA PRO A 23 -13.30 9.31 -14.74
C PRO A 23 -12.39 10.15 -15.63
N ILE A 24 -12.74 11.42 -15.80
CA ILE A 24 -11.91 12.39 -16.50
C ILE A 24 -10.87 12.93 -15.51
N LEU A 25 -9.60 12.89 -15.91
CA LEU A 25 -8.49 13.39 -15.10
C LEU A 25 -8.15 14.83 -15.49
N THR A 26 -8.45 15.78 -14.61
CA THR A 26 -8.08 17.20 -14.77
C THR A 26 -6.86 17.51 -13.90
N TYR A 27 -5.74 17.93 -14.51
CA TYR A 27 -4.55 18.33 -13.77
C TYR A 27 -4.84 19.51 -12.84
N SER A 28 -4.38 19.43 -11.59
CA SER A 28 -4.50 20.49 -10.60
C SER A 28 -3.16 21.20 -10.37
N HIS A 29 -2.18 20.49 -9.80
CA HIS A 29 -0.86 21.04 -9.47
C HIS A 29 0.16 19.92 -9.20
N SER A 30 1.40 20.29 -8.88
CA SER A 30 2.47 19.36 -8.55
C SER A 30 3.33 19.83 -7.37
N LEU A 31 4.01 18.88 -6.74
CA LEU A 31 4.94 19.10 -5.63
C LEU A 31 6.21 18.27 -5.83
N GLY A 32 7.36 18.80 -5.42
CA GLY A 32 8.62 18.05 -5.34
C GLY A 32 8.61 17.07 -4.17
N ILE A 33 9.15 15.88 -4.38
CA ILE A 33 9.21 14.79 -3.39
C ILE A 33 10.59 14.12 -3.41
N SER A 34 10.97 13.47 -2.31
CA SER A 34 12.22 12.69 -2.24
C SER A 34 12.03 11.18 -2.43
N SER A 35 10.79 10.69 -2.38
CA SER A 35 10.48 9.28 -2.56
C SER A 35 9.08 9.10 -3.16
N ALA A 36 9.00 8.27 -4.19
CA ALA A 36 7.75 7.90 -4.85
C ALA A 36 7.05 6.70 -4.20
N THR A 37 7.70 6.01 -3.27
CA THR A 37 7.19 4.75 -2.69
C THR A 37 7.09 4.80 -1.17
N THR A 38 7.78 5.75 -0.53
CA THR A 38 7.61 6.06 0.90
C THR A 38 6.44 7.03 1.04
N ILE A 39 5.25 6.51 0.79
CA ILE A 39 3.99 7.26 0.73
C ILE A 39 2.88 6.49 1.46
N SER A 40 1.84 7.20 1.91
CA SER A 40 0.67 6.61 2.55
C SER A 40 -0.56 7.50 2.37
N GLN A 41 -1.73 6.91 2.54
CA GLN A 41 -3.00 7.63 2.60
C GLN A 41 -3.78 7.18 3.83
N ASP A 42 -4.44 8.12 4.50
CA ASP A 42 -5.36 7.82 5.60
C ASP A 42 -6.79 7.64 5.11
N ARG A 43 -7.67 7.12 5.99
CA ARG A 43 -9.09 6.90 5.69
C ARG A 43 -9.90 8.18 5.43
N ASN A 44 -9.33 9.35 5.71
CA ASN A 44 -9.96 10.63 5.44
C ASN A 44 -9.47 11.23 4.11
N GLY A 45 -8.62 10.50 3.37
CA GLY A 45 -8.07 10.92 2.09
C GLY A 45 -6.81 11.77 2.19
N ASN A 46 -6.30 12.07 3.40
CA ASN A 46 -5.05 12.83 3.52
C ASN A 46 -3.87 11.98 3.04
N VAL A 47 -2.94 12.61 2.34
CA VAL A 47 -1.75 11.98 1.78
C VAL A 47 -0.54 12.32 2.64
N TYR A 48 0.32 11.32 2.85
CA TYR A 48 1.55 11.42 3.63
C TYR A 48 2.71 11.01 2.73
N LEU A 49 3.70 11.87 2.61
CA LEU A 49 4.85 11.65 1.73
C LEU A 49 6.10 12.30 2.30
N LEU A 50 7.25 12.05 1.68
CA LEU A 50 8.50 12.74 1.99
C LEU A 50 8.75 13.90 1.02
N ASP A 51 8.87 15.11 1.56
CA ASP A 51 9.28 16.29 0.78
C ASP A 51 10.75 16.18 0.32
N GLU A 52 11.23 17.15 -0.47
CA GLU A 52 12.62 17.18 -0.96
C GLU A 52 13.68 17.21 0.16
N ARG A 53 13.30 17.67 1.36
CA ARG A 53 14.15 17.72 2.55
C ARG A 53 14.01 16.47 3.43
N GLN A 54 13.29 15.46 2.95
CA GLN A 54 12.98 14.20 3.66
C GLN A 54 12.15 14.40 4.94
N ASN A 55 11.43 15.51 5.07
CA ASN A 55 10.43 15.64 6.12
C ASN A 55 9.16 14.88 5.73
N LEU A 56 8.46 14.36 6.72
CA LEU A 56 7.10 13.85 6.53
C LEU A 56 6.16 15.05 6.31
N LEU A 57 5.57 15.14 5.12
CA LEU A 57 4.57 16.13 4.77
C LEU A 57 3.19 15.49 4.74
N ARG A 58 2.20 16.10 5.40
CA ARG A 58 0.79 15.76 5.26
C ARG A 58 0.11 16.75 4.31
N LEU A 59 -0.56 16.20 3.30
CA LEU A 59 -1.44 16.92 2.40
C LEU A 59 -2.89 16.61 2.73
N ASN A 60 -3.79 17.58 2.59
CA ASN A 60 -5.22 17.34 2.63
C ASN A 60 -5.69 16.54 1.39
N PRO A 61 -6.96 16.10 1.32
CA PRO A 61 -7.47 15.32 0.19
C PRO A 61 -7.44 16.05 -1.16
N ALA A 62 -7.28 17.37 -1.16
CA ALA A 62 -7.11 18.19 -2.36
C ALA A 62 -5.63 18.39 -2.74
N GLY A 63 -4.68 17.75 -2.04
CA GLY A 63 -3.25 17.83 -2.30
C GLY A 63 -2.53 19.04 -1.71
N GLN A 64 -3.18 19.82 -0.87
CA GLN A 64 -2.57 21.01 -0.26
C GLN A 64 -1.84 20.64 1.03
N ALA A 65 -0.62 21.14 1.21
CA ALA A 65 0.15 20.96 2.43
C ALA A 65 -0.60 21.47 3.68
N GLN A 66 -0.52 20.71 4.77
CA GLN A 66 -1.14 21.04 6.06
C GLN A 66 -0.11 21.07 7.18
N ASP A 67 0.64 19.98 7.35
CA ASP A 67 1.55 19.80 8.48
C ASP A 67 2.84 19.11 8.03
N THR A 68 3.90 19.35 8.79
CA THR A 68 5.20 18.75 8.54
C THR A 68 5.77 18.21 9.84
N TYR A 69 6.35 17.03 9.78
CA TYR A 69 7.19 16.46 10.82
C TYR A 69 8.60 16.28 10.28
N SER A 70 9.56 16.94 10.93
CA SER A 70 10.99 16.81 10.62
C SER A 70 11.60 15.73 11.51
N PRO A 71 12.03 14.59 10.94
CA PRO A 71 12.72 13.55 11.71
C PRO A 71 14.03 14.07 12.32
N PRO A 72 14.50 13.46 13.42
CA PRO A 72 15.85 13.68 13.92
C PRO A 72 16.90 13.40 12.83
N ALA A 73 18.00 14.16 12.83
CA ALA A 73 18.95 14.29 11.71
C ALA A 73 19.61 13.00 11.18
N ARG A 74 19.44 11.84 11.83
CA ARG A 74 20.04 10.56 11.44
C ARG A 74 19.04 9.49 10.96
N GLY A 75 17.74 9.76 11.01
CA GLY A 75 16.72 8.79 10.62
C GLY A 75 16.12 9.08 9.24
N ARG A 76 16.32 8.20 8.26
CA ARG A 76 15.56 8.20 7.01
C ARG A 76 14.33 7.30 7.17
N ILE A 77 13.14 7.87 7.01
CA ILE A 77 11.89 7.11 7.00
C ILE A 77 11.91 6.16 5.80
N SER A 78 11.77 4.86 6.04
CA SER A 78 11.70 3.84 4.98
C SER A 78 10.26 3.51 4.61
N SER A 79 9.32 3.48 5.58
CA SER A 79 7.89 3.30 5.33
C SER A 79 7.00 4.20 6.19
N ILE A 80 5.83 4.54 5.64
CA ILE A 80 4.80 5.36 6.28
C ILE A 80 3.48 4.57 6.27
N HIS A 81 2.84 4.44 7.44
CA HIS A 81 1.56 3.79 7.59
C HIS A 81 0.57 4.72 8.28
N ALA A 82 -0.23 5.44 7.48
CA ALA A 82 -1.15 6.47 7.96
C ALA A 82 -2.63 6.06 7.97
N TRP A 83 -2.97 4.83 7.60
CA TRP A 83 -4.36 4.36 7.48
C TRP A 83 -5.23 4.69 8.70
N ASN A 84 -4.65 4.59 9.89
CA ASN A 84 -5.24 5.15 11.09
C ASN A 84 -4.70 6.57 11.33
N PRO A 85 -5.47 7.64 11.02
CA PRO A 85 -4.99 9.01 11.15
C PRO A 85 -4.70 9.42 12.60
N MET A 86 -5.16 8.63 13.58
CA MET A 86 -4.89 8.86 15.00
C MET A 86 -3.57 8.24 15.48
N LYS A 87 -2.99 7.32 14.70
CA LYS A 87 -1.78 6.55 15.03
C LYS A 87 -1.01 6.29 13.75
N ILE A 88 -0.20 7.26 13.35
CA ILE A 88 0.65 7.15 12.16
C ILE A 88 1.94 6.43 12.57
N VAL A 89 2.28 5.37 11.87
CA VAL A 89 3.48 4.58 12.14
C VAL A 89 4.53 4.87 11.08
N LEU A 90 5.72 5.21 11.53
CA LEU A 90 6.92 5.36 10.71
C LEU A 90 7.90 4.24 11.05
N PHE A 91 8.50 3.66 10.02
CA PHE A 91 9.62 2.74 10.18
C PHE A 91 10.90 3.38 9.64
N TYR A 92 11.99 3.16 10.35
CA TYR A 92 13.34 3.59 9.98
C TYR A 92 14.21 2.34 9.84
N GLU A 93 14.28 1.79 8.62
CA GLU A 93 15.06 0.58 8.32
C GLU A 93 16.53 0.72 8.76
N GLY A 94 17.16 1.86 8.52
CA GLY A 94 18.57 2.05 8.85
C GLY A 94 18.89 2.04 10.35
N SER A 95 17.97 2.53 11.20
CA SER A 95 18.14 2.52 12.66
C SER A 95 17.36 1.39 13.36
N GLN A 96 16.59 0.60 12.61
CA GLN A 96 15.70 -0.44 13.14
C GLN A 96 14.76 0.10 14.21
N GLU A 97 14.12 1.24 13.93
CA GLU A 97 13.22 1.93 14.87
C GLU A 97 11.81 2.08 14.30
N ILE A 98 10.83 1.99 15.20
CA ILE A 98 9.44 2.34 14.90
C ILE A 98 9.08 3.59 15.69
N THR A 99 8.58 4.62 15.00
CA THR A 99 8.04 5.84 15.63
C THR A 99 6.55 5.92 15.41
N LEU A 100 5.81 6.17 16.48
CA LEU A 100 4.38 6.42 16.47
C LEU A 100 4.13 7.93 16.60
N LEU A 101 3.35 8.50 15.68
CA LEU A 101 2.91 9.88 15.72
C LEU A 101 1.41 10.00 16.00
N ASP A 102 1.01 11.09 16.63
CA ASP A 102 -0.39 11.47 16.81
C ASP A 102 -0.97 12.16 15.55
N ARG A 103 -2.25 12.53 15.60
CA ARG A 103 -2.96 13.19 14.50
C ARG A 103 -2.41 14.57 14.09
N PHE A 104 -1.48 15.14 14.87
CA PHE A 104 -0.79 16.40 14.60
C PHE A 104 0.68 16.16 14.21
N LEU A 105 1.02 14.92 13.84
CA LEU A 105 2.38 14.48 13.53
C LEU A 105 3.37 14.62 14.70
N ARG A 106 2.89 14.68 15.94
CA ARG A 106 3.77 14.77 17.12
C ARG A 106 4.15 13.37 17.58
N PRO A 107 5.43 13.10 17.90
CA PRO A 107 5.86 11.81 18.44
C PRO A 107 5.11 11.44 19.72
N ILE A 108 4.51 10.26 19.72
CA ILE A 108 3.95 9.58 20.90
C ILE A 108 5.04 8.71 21.53
N SER A 109 5.75 7.93 20.69
CA SER A 109 6.81 7.02 21.13
C SER A 109 7.75 6.70 19.98
N THR A 110 9.00 6.42 20.32
CA THR A 110 9.98 5.79 19.43
C THR A 110 10.53 4.57 20.15
N SER A 111 10.61 3.44 19.45
CA SER A 111 11.10 2.19 20.02
C SER A 111 12.05 1.52 19.03
N GLY A 112 13.27 1.24 19.48
CA GLY A 112 14.17 0.36 18.75
C GLY A 112 13.64 -1.07 18.77
N LEU A 113 13.79 -1.79 17.65
CA LEU A 113 13.36 -3.19 17.58
C LEU A 113 14.12 -4.07 18.59
N LEU A 114 15.40 -3.77 18.84
CA LEU A 114 16.19 -4.46 19.88
C LEU A 114 15.63 -4.26 21.29
N ASP A 115 15.14 -3.06 21.62
CA ASP A 115 14.50 -2.78 22.93
C ASP A 115 13.19 -3.56 23.11
N LEU A 116 12.57 -3.93 21.99
CA LEU A 116 11.39 -4.80 21.93
C LEU A 116 11.76 -6.29 21.87
N GLN A 117 13.02 -6.64 22.13
CA GLN A 117 13.58 -8.01 22.08
C GLN A 117 13.51 -8.67 20.70
N TYR A 118 13.49 -7.87 19.63
CA TYR A 118 13.68 -8.38 18.28
C TYR A 118 15.16 -8.33 17.90
N GLU A 119 15.77 -9.50 17.76
CA GLU A 119 17.21 -9.63 17.43
C GLU A 119 17.49 -9.67 15.92
N GLY A 120 16.44 -9.71 15.09
CA GLY A 120 16.55 -9.73 13.64
C GLY A 120 16.84 -8.36 13.02
N THR A 121 16.91 -8.32 11.69
CA THR A 121 17.01 -7.09 10.89
C THR A 121 15.81 -6.99 9.96
N ALA A 122 14.83 -6.17 10.35
CA ALA A 122 13.63 -5.96 9.57
C ALA A 122 13.93 -5.08 8.35
N LYS A 123 13.60 -5.59 7.16
CA LYS A 123 13.67 -4.87 5.89
C LYS A 123 12.48 -3.94 5.71
N VAL A 124 11.29 -4.44 6.03
CA VAL A 124 10.04 -3.67 6.03
C VAL A 124 9.25 -4.00 7.28
N ALA A 125 8.53 -3.01 7.79
CA ALA A 125 7.64 -3.14 8.94
C ALA A 125 6.29 -2.49 8.64
N ALA A 126 5.22 -3.01 9.23
CA ALA A 126 3.88 -2.44 9.13
C ALA A 126 3.11 -2.65 10.45
N PRO A 127 2.19 -1.73 10.83
CA PRO A 127 1.29 -2.00 11.95
C PRO A 127 0.38 -3.19 11.65
N ALA A 128 0.16 -4.02 12.66
CA ALA A 128 -0.84 -5.07 12.66
C ALA A 128 -2.18 -4.57 13.24
N GLY A 129 -3.28 -5.25 12.91
CA GLY A 129 -4.62 -4.91 13.40
C GLY A 129 -4.79 -4.99 14.92
N ASP A 130 -3.93 -5.76 15.60
CA ASP A 130 -3.96 -6.04 17.04
C ASP A 130 -2.93 -5.21 17.85
N LEU A 131 -2.54 -4.03 17.32
CA LEU A 131 -1.51 -3.15 17.91
C LEU A 131 -0.09 -3.74 17.93
N GLY A 132 0.13 -4.87 17.26
CA GLY A 132 1.47 -5.40 16.96
C GLY A 132 2.11 -4.76 15.73
N TYR A 133 3.24 -5.31 15.33
CA TYR A 133 3.95 -4.96 14.10
C TYR A 133 4.27 -6.21 13.29
N TRP A 134 3.87 -6.23 12.02
CA TRP A 134 4.41 -7.18 11.05
C TRP A 134 5.80 -6.72 10.63
N LEU A 135 6.74 -7.65 10.55
CA LEU A 135 8.13 -7.45 10.17
C LEU A 135 8.49 -8.50 9.11
N PHE A 136 9.18 -8.10 8.05
CA PHE A 136 9.88 -9.04 7.18
C PHE A 136 11.38 -8.93 7.42
N ASP A 137 12.01 -10.03 7.82
CA ASP A 137 13.44 -10.15 8.02
C ASP A 137 14.12 -10.66 6.75
N GLU A 138 15.02 -9.87 6.16
CA GLU A 138 15.71 -10.28 4.94
C GLU A 138 16.85 -11.27 5.20
N THR A 139 17.39 -11.31 6.41
CA THR A 139 18.51 -12.20 6.77
C THR A 139 18.02 -13.63 6.97
N SER A 140 16.90 -13.78 7.68
CA SER A 140 16.27 -15.09 7.96
C SER A 140 15.16 -15.46 6.98
N LEU A 141 14.79 -14.57 6.05
CA LEU A 141 13.65 -14.71 5.14
C LEU A 141 12.37 -15.09 5.86
N THR A 142 12.00 -14.30 6.87
CA THR A 142 10.88 -14.62 7.77
C THR A 142 9.90 -13.48 7.86
N LEU A 143 8.60 -13.79 7.73
CA LEU A 143 7.53 -12.89 8.12
C LEU A 143 7.21 -13.14 9.60
N ALA A 144 7.33 -12.11 10.42
CA ALA A 144 7.08 -12.19 11.86
C ALA A 144 6.05 -11.14 12.31
N LYS A 145 5.31 -11.44 13.39
CA LYS A 145 4.48 -10.45 14.10
C LYS A 145 5.01 -10.23 15.51
N LEU A 146 5.53 -9.03 15.76
CA LEU A 146 6.02 -8.59 17.05
C LEU A 146 4.88 -7.96 17.87
N ASN A 147 4.70 -8.42 19.12
CA ASN A 147 3.87 -7.73 20.09
C ASN A 147 4.75 -6.82 20.96
N PRO A 148 4.60 -5.48 20.89
CA PRO A 148 5.47 -4.56 21.62
C PRO A 148 5.21 -4.54 23.13
N SER A 149 4.00 -4.90 23.59
CA SER A 149 3.67 -4.93 25.02
C SER A 149 4.28 -6.13 25.71
N MET A 150 4.23 -7.29 25.04
CA MET A 150 4.81 -8.54 25.55
C MET A 150 6.30 -8.69 25.20
N ARG A 151 6.83 -7.86 24.29
CA ARG A 151 8.20 -7.92 23.77
C ARG A 151 8.55 -9.31 23.23
N GLN A 152 7.67 -9.86 22.42
CA GLN A 152 7.85 -11.18 21.84
C GLN A 152 7.26 -11.30 20.45
N ILE A 153 7.83 -12.19 19.65
CA ILE A 153 7.24 -12.65 18.41
C ILE A 153 6.05 -13.56 18.72
N THR A 154 4.92 -13.29 18.08
CA THR A 154 3.64 -14.01 18.26
C THR A 154 3.24 -14.83 17.04
N VAL A 155 3.78 -14.49 15.88
CA VAL A 155 3.65 -15.23 14.63
C VAL A 155 5.01 -15.23 13.96
N GLU A 156 5.40 -16.38 13.41
CA GLU A 156 6.63 -16.52 12.66
C GLU A 156 6.39 -17.46 11.48
N THR A 157 6.75 -17.03 10.28
CA THR A 157 6.50 -17.79 9.04
C THR A 157 7.74 -17.71 8.15
N PRO A 158 8.51 -18.81 8.05
CA PRO A 158 9.65 -18.88 7.13
C PRO A 158 9.18 -18.81 5.67
N LEU A 159 9.85 -18.00 4.87
CA LEU A 159 9.51 -17.75 3.47
C LEU A 159 10.50 -18.40 2.48
N ASN A 160 11.41 -19.26 2.95
CA ASN A 160 12.45 -19.90 2.14
C ASN A 160 11.93 -20.71 0.94
N LEU A 161 10.67 -21.17 1.00
CA LEU A 161 10.01 -21.90 -0.11
C LEU A 161 9.19 -20.98 -1.03
N LEU A 162 8.97 -19.73 -0.63
CA LEU A 162 8.12 -18.75 -1.33
C LEU A 162 8.96 -17.66 -2.00
N LEU A 163 10.14 -17.36 -1.46
CA LEU A 163 11.10 -16.37 -1.96
C LEU A 163 12.42 -17.05 -2.33
N ASN A 164 12.96 -16.65 -3.48
CA ASN A 164 14.30 -17.04 -3.88
C ASN A 164 15.32 -16.09 -3.23
N ARG A 165 16.21 -16.63 -2.39
CA ARG A 165 17.21 -15.86 -1.63
C ARG A 165 18.15 -15.02 -2.50
N GLU A 166 18.40 -15.43 -3.73
CA GLU A 166 19.31 -14.72 -4.64
C GLU A 166 18.63 -13.59 -5.42
N GLU A 167 17.29 -13.57 -5.46
CA GLU A 167 16.52 -12.72 -6.37
C GLU A 167 15.47 -11.85 -5.69
N PHE A 168 15.12 -12.10 -4.42
CA PHE A 168 14.07 -11.31 -3.76
C PHE A 168 14.46 -9.83 -3.62
N ASP A 169 13.45 -8.97 -3.67
CA ASP A 169 13.55 -7.53 -3.56
C ASP A 169 12.24 -7.00 -2.96
N VAL A 170 12.09 -7.21 -1.65
CA VAL A 170 10.88 -6.82 -0.90
C VAL A 170 10.79 -5.30 -0.80
N ARG A 171 9.64 -4.76 -1.24
CA ARG A 171 9.39 -3.31 -1.35
C ARG A 171 8.40 -2.78 -0.33
N GLN A 172 7.41 -3.58 0.06
CA GLN A 172 6.32 -3.11 0.91
C GLN A 172 5.71 -4.25 1.72
N LEU A 173 5.28 -3.91 2.93
CA LEU A 173 4.48 -4.78 3.79
C LEU A 173 3.23 -4.02 4.22
N ARG A 174 2.07 -4.68 4.17
CA ARG A 174 0.80 -4.04 4.52
C ARG A 174 -0.19 -5.04 5.05
N GLU A 175 -0.80 -4.76 6.19
CA GLU A 175 -2.05 -5.40 6.58
C GLU A 175 -3.24 -4.59 6.03
N TYR A 176 -4.20 -5.27 5.40
CA TYR A 176 -5.43 -4.69 4.91
C TYR A 176 -6.55 -5.74 4.93
N GLN A 177 -7.73 -5.38 5.41
CA GLN A 177 -8.89 -6.29 5.54
C GLN A 177 -8.53 -7.67 6.13
N ASN A 178 -7.75 -7.67 7.24
CA ASN A 178 -7.33 -8.87 7.96
C ASN A 178 -6.45 -9.86 7.15
N GLN A 179 -5.83 -9.37 6.07
CA GLN A 179 -4.82 -10.08 5.30
C GLN A 179 -3.52 -9.28 5.28
N VAL A 180 -2.39 -9.98 5.20
CA VAL A 180 -1.05 -9.39 5.12
C VAL A 180 -0.53 -9.55 3.71
N TYR A 181 -0.07 -8.46 3.12
CA TYR A 181 0.46 -8.39 1.76
C TYR A 181 1.93 -8.02 1.83
N LEU A 182 2.78 -8.92 1.35
CA LEU A 182 4.21 -8.68 1.17
C LEU A 182 4.47 -8.51 -0.32
N LEU A 183 4.81 -7.28 -0.72
CA LEU A 183 5.17 -6.96 -2.09
C LEU A 183 6.66 -7.21 -2.29
N ASP A 184 6.97 -8.12 -3.20
CA ASP A 184 8.30 -8.37 -3.73
C ASP A 184 8.36 -7.94 -5.21
N PHE A 185 9.37 -7.16 -5.58
CA PHE A 185 9.48 -6.62 -6.93
C PHE A 185 9.63 -7.72 -8.00
N ASN A 186 10.40 -8.78 -7.69
CA ASN A 186 10.73 -9.84 -8.65
C ASN A 186 9.73 -10.99 -8.62
N SER A 187 9.10 -11.24 -7.48
CA SER A 187 8.19 -12.36 -7.26
C SER A 187 6.73 -11.97 -7.38
N GLY A 188 6.35 -10.73 -7.08
CA GLY A 188 4.96 -10.28 -7.00
C GLY A 188 4.46 -10.18 -5.56
N ILE A 189 3.15 -10.34 -5.34
CA ILE A 189 2.53 -10.07 -4.05
C ILE A 189 2.20 -11.38 -3.35
N LEU A 190 2.86 -11.66 -2.23
CA LEU A 190 2.53 -12.78 -1.35
C LEU A 190 1.44 -12.35 -0.36
N VAL A 191 0.40 -13.17 -0.21
CA VAL A 191 -0.75 -12.88 0.63
C VAL A 191 -0.86 -13.91 1.73
N PHE A 192 -1.00 -13.44 2.97
CA PHE A 192 -1.13 -14.25 4.19
C PHE A 192 -2.39 -13.87 4.95
N ASP A 193 -2.90 -14.76 5.80
CA ASP A 193 -3.90 -14.38 6.79
C ASP A 193 -3.28 -13.66 8.00
N ASN A 194 -4.11 -13.21 8.93
CA ASN A 194 -3.70 -12.52 10.16
C ASN A 194 -2.94 -13.40 11.18
N LEU A 195 -2.81 -14.70 10.91
CA LEU A 195 -2.02 -15.67 11.67
C LEU A 195 -0.70 -16.01 10.96
N GLY A 196 -0.39 -15.35 9.84
CA GLY A 196 0.84 -15.57 9.07
C GLY A 196 0.77 -16.75 8.10
N ASN A 197 -0.37 -17.45 7.97
CA ASN A 197 -0.46 -18.57 7.04
C ASN A 197 -0.51 -18.04 5.61
N TYR A 198 0.34 -18.59 4.75
CA TYR A 198 0.32 -18.28 3.33
C TYR A 198 -1.00 -18.69 2.68
N LYS A 199 -1.59 -17.78 1.91
CA LYS A 199 -2.88 -17.97 1.23
C LYS A 199 -2.69 -18.14 -0.27
N LYS A 200 -2.05 -17.16 -0.91
CA LYS A 200 -1.90 -17.09 -2.37
C LYS A 200 -0.80 -16.12 -2.78
N LYS A 201 -0.46 -16.16 -4.05
CA LYS A 201 0.45 -15.24 -4.72
C LYS A 201 -0.28 -14.55 -5.86
N LEU A 202 -0.19 -13.22 -5.93
CA LEU A 202 -0.64 -12.44 -7.09
C LEU A 202 0.59 -12.18 -7.98
N PRO A 203 0.63 -12.67 -9.23
CA PRO A 203 1.83 -12.70 -10.06
C PRO A 203 2.13 -11.35 -10.76
N TYR A 204 1.88 -10.23 -10.07
CA TYR A 204 2.22 -8.90 -10.58
C TYR A 204 3.66 -8.53 -10.20
N ILE A 205 4.59 -8.86 -11.09
CA ILE A 205 6.00 -8.48 -10.96
C ILE A 205 6.25 -7.05 -11.45
N GLY A 206 7.37 -6.47 -11.03
CA GLY A 206 7.81 -5.13 -11.41
C GLY A 206 7.09 -3.99 -10.68
N LEU A 207 6.29 -4.31 -9.67
CA LEU A 207 5.56 -3.31 -8.90
C LEU A 207 6.44 -2.68 -7.83
N ARG A 208 6.39 -1.35 -7.73
CA ARG A 208 7.14 -0.57 -6.75
C ARG A 208 6.35 -0.22 -5.51
N HIS A 209 5.02 -0.17 -5.64
CA HIS A 209 4.09 0.19 -4.58
C HIS A 209 2.71 -0.37 -4.92
N ILE A 210 1.99 -0.83 -3.91
CA ILE A 210 0.58 -1.20 -3.97
C ILE A 210 -0.22 -0.33 -2.99
N GLY A 211 -1.40 0.09 -3.41
CA GLY A 211 -2.36 0.77 -2.55
C GLY A 211 -3.62 -0.08 -2.37
N PHE A 212 -4.42 0.31 -1.39
CA PHE A 212 -5.67 -0.37 -1.06
C PHE A 212 -6.75 0.64 -0.80
N ARG A 213 -7.94 0.37 -1.31
CA ARG A 213 -9.13 1.15 -1.03
C ARG A 213 -10.37 0.31 -1.24
N ASP A 214 -11.32 0.42 -0.32
CA ASP A 214 -12.53 -0.40 -0.30
C ASP A 214 -12.17 -1.88 -0.51
N ASN A 215 -12.66 -2.51 -1.57
CA ASN A 215 -12.39 -3.90 -1.90
C ASN A 215 -11.28 -4.08 -2.94
N GLU A 216 -10.53 -3.03 -3.27
CA GLU A 216 -9.56 -3.04 -4.35
C GLU A 216 -8.12 -2.90 -3.84
N LEU A 217 -7.25 -3.72 -4.39
CA LEU A 217 -5.81 -3.49 -4.43
C LEU A 217 -5.50 -2.78 -5.75
N TYR A 218 -4.72 -1.72 -5.72
CA TYR A 218 -4.36 -0.98 -6.94
C TYR A 218 -2.86 -0.72 -7.07
N PHE A 219 -2.38 -0.60 -8.30
CA PHE A 219 -0.97 -0.35 -8.60
C PHE A 219 -0.77 0.26 -9.99
N VAL A 220 0.34 0.98 -10.14
CA VAL A 220 0.77 1.49 -11.45
C VAL A 220 1.65 0.45 -12.12
N LYS A 221 1.34 0.13 -13.38
CA LYS A 221 2.16 -0.74 -14.24
C LYS A 221 1.98 -0.33 -15.70
N GLU A 222 3.07 -0.26 -16.45
CA GLU A 222 3.04 0.00 -17.90
C GLU A 222 2.22 1.25 -18.29
N GLY A 223 2.36 2.35 -17.52
CA GLY A 223 1.66 3.60 -17.80
C GLY A 223 0.15 3.59 -17.48
N ARG A 224 -0.34 2.56 -16.79
CA ARG A 224 -1.75 2.39 -16.44
C ARG A 224 -1.90 2.14 -14.95
N LEU A 225 -3.04 2.55 -14.39
CA LEU A 225 -3.42 2.25 -13.01
C LEU A 225 -4.41 1.08 -13.01
N TYR A 226 -3.95 -0.05 -12.48
CA TYR A 226 -4.74 -1.26 -12.35
C TYR A 226 -5.44 -1.27 -10.99
N PHE A 227 -6.66 -1.77 -10.98
CA PHE A 227 -7.43 -2.09 -9.78
C PHE A 227 -7.83 -3.56 -9.87
N TYR A 228 -7.54 -4.30 -8.81
CA TYR A 228 -7.86 -5.72 -8.65
C TYR A 228 -8.79 -5.86 -7.46
N ASP A 229 -10.01 -6.33 -7.69
CA ASP A 229 -10.98 -6.59 -6.64
C ASP A 229 -10.56 -7.83 -5.82
N LEU A 230 -10.42 -7.65 -4.52
CA LEU A 230 -9.88 -8.65 -3.59
C LEU A 230 -10.79 -9.88 -3.43
N TYR A 231 -12.07 -9.78 -3.77
CA TYR A 231 -13.08 -10.82 -3.58
C TYR A 231 -13.50 -11.48 -4.89
N THR A 232 -13.81 -10.68 -5.90
CA THR A 232 -14.27 -11.14 -7.23
C THR A 232 -13.10 -11.44 -8.16
N GLN A 233 -11.91 -10.93 -7.87
CA GLN A 233 -10.71 -11.06 -8.70
C GLN A 233 -10.84 -10.42 -10.09
N GLN A 234 -11.84 -9.55 -10.26
CA GLN A 234 -12.01 -8.76 -11.47
C GLN A 234 -10.99 -7.62 -11.48
N GLU A 235 -10.56 -7.27 -12.69
CA GLU A 235 -9.66 -6.16 -12.91
C GLU A 235 -10.37 -5.04 -13.66
N ARG A 236 -10.05 -3.80 -13.29
CA ARG A 236 -10.32 -2.63 -14.11
C ARG A 236 -9.08 -1.77 -14.21
N VAL A 237 -9.02 -0.98 -15.27
CA VAL A 237 -7.85 -0.16 -15.58
C VAL A 237 -8.28 1.28 -15.80
N LEU A 238 -7.49 2.21 -15.28
CA LEU A 238 -7.56 3.62 -15.59
C LEU A 238 -6.30 4.00 -16.38
N GLU A 239 -6.52 4.58 -17.57
CA GLU A 239 -5.42 5.13 -18.38
C GLU A 239 -4.84 6.36 -17.68
N LEU A 240 -3.51 6.42 -17.56
CA LEU A 240 -2.82 7.56 -16.97
C LEU A 240 -2.34 8.53 -18.05
N PRO A 241 -2.12 9.81 -17.70
CA PRO A 241 -1.51 10.78 -18.61
C PRO A 241 -0.15 10.27 -19.13
N GLN A 242 0.04 10.21 -20.45
CA GLN A 242 1.22 9.59 -21.04
C GLN A 242 2.48 10.49 -21.05
N GLN A 243 2.39 11.71 -20.54
CA GLN A 243 3.48 12.68 -20.57
C GLN A 243 4.63 12.31 -19.61
N LYS A 244 4.37 11.48 -18.59
CA LYS A 244 5.33 11.14 -17.55
C LYS A 244 5.32 9.66 -17.20
N ALA A 245 6.47 9.17 -16.72
CA ALA A 245 6.62 7.81 -16.22
C ALA A 245 6.26 7.75 -14.74
N TYR A 246 4.97 7.54 -14.44
CA TYR A 246 4.51 7.33 -13.07
C TYR A 246 4.93 5.96 -12.57
N VAL A 247 5.36 5.89 -11.31
CA VAL A 247 5.87 4.69 -10.65
C VAL A 247 4.95 4.18 -9.54
N SER A 248 4.08 5.04 -9.02
CA SER A 248 3.08 4.71 -7.99
C SER A 248 1.93 5.71 -8.04
N ALA A 249 0.86 5.39 -7.31
CA ALA A 249 -0.30 6.26 -7.17
C ALA A 249 -0.91 6.12 -5.76
N LEU A 250 -1.66 7.14 -5.34
CA LEU A 250 -2.65 7.06 -4.27
C LEU A 250 -4.00 7.54 -4.80
N VAL A 251 -5.08 6.84 -4.43
CA VAL A 251 -6.41 7.06 -5.01
C VAL A 251 -7.34 7.60 -3.93
N GLY A 252 -7.60 8.90 -3.93
CA GLY A 252 -8.58 9.57 -3.06
C GLY A 252 -9.98 9.67 -3.70
N ASP A 253 -10.99 10.15 -2.96
CA ASP A 253 -12.39 10.13 -3.42
C ASP A 253 -12.60 10.90 -4.72
N GLN A 254 -12.07 12.11 -4.77
CA GLN A 254 -12.18 13.01 -5.93
C GLN A 254 -10.82 13.32 -6.54
N HIS A 255 -9.73 12.80 -5.97
CA HIS A 255 -8.38 13.16 -6.37
C HIS A 255 -7.52 11.93 -6.60
N LEU A 256 -6.71 11.98 -7.66
CA LEU A 256 -5.70 11.00 -7.97
C LEU A 256 -4.32 11.64 -7.80
N PHE A 257 -3.47 10.98 -7.03
CA PHE A 257 -2.11 11.40 -6.75
C PHE A 257 -1.16 10.48 -7.52
N LEU A 258 -0.47 11.01 -8.52
CA LEU A 258 0.43 10.26 -9.38
C LEU A 258 1.88 10.67 -9.11
N PHE A 259 2.74 9.69 -8.86
CA PHE A 259 4.12 9.95 -8.46
C PHE A 259 5.07 9.52 -9.57
N THR A 260 5.92 10.44 -10.02
CA THR A 260 7.18 10.09 -10.70
C THR A 260 8.26 9.82 -9.65
N LYS A 261 9.53 9.68 -10.07
CA LYS A 261 10.65 9.49 -9.14
C LYS A 261 10.79 10.62 -8.11
N ASP A 262 10.49 11.85 -8.49
CA ASP A 262 10.82 13.10 -7.78
C ASP A 262 9.67 14.12 -7.73
N THR A 263 8.54 13.82 -8.36
CA THR A 263 7.38 14.72 -8.44
C THR A 263 6.10 13.97 -8.08
N LEU A 264 5.26 14.60 -7.25
CA LEU A 264 3.84 14.28 -7.13
C LEU A 264 3.05 15.19 -8.05
N GLU A 265 2.14 14.64 -8.84
CA GLU A 265 1.10 15.37 -9.56
C GLU A 265 -0.29 15.03 -9.01
N VAL A 266 -1.11 16.05 -8.84
CA VAL A 266 -2.47 15.95 -8.30
C VAL A 266 -3.46 16.19 -9.43
N TYR A 267 -4.40 15.27 -9.59
CA TYR A 267 -5.48 15.34 -10.56
C TYR A 267 -6.83 15.30 -9.85
N LEU A 268 -7.78 16.08 -10.33
CA LEU A 268 -9.20 15.91 -10.00
C LEU A 268 -9.79 14.80 -10.88
N MET A 269 -10.59 13.92 -10.29
CA MET A 269 -11.36 12.88 -10.97
C MET A 269 -12.82 13.34 -11.06
N GLU A 270 -13.29 13.60 -12.27
CA GLU A 270 -14.68 14.00 -12.59
C GLU A 270 -15.47 12.88 -13.28
#